data_AF-A0AAJ8M6Y0-F1
#
_entry.id   AF-A0AAJ8M6Y0-F1
#
_cell.length_a   1.000
_cell.length_b   1.000
_cell.length_c   1.000
_cell.angle_alpha   90.00
_cell.angle_beta   90.00
_cell.angle_gamma   90.00
#
_symmetry.space_group_name_H-M   'P 1'
#
loop_
_entity.id
_entity.type
_entity.pdbx_description
1 polymer ?
#
loop_
_entity_poly.entity_id
_entity_poly.type
_entity_poly.pdbx_seq_one_letter_code
_entity_poly.pdbx_strand_id
1 'polypeptide(L)'
;MSFNSCAIPNCIFQALLDRDEQIAWNMISKLDMNEPEISQLLSLLDPKIISNDLENYLPGQKVAKIHMNSTENTILSLEGSSNLLIKINLEDGQTWFMRIRKRSAGRPYPDEVLRMNLESEVATCQALFDGGVAVPQTFIRPRDSKHHPKLIYCYQSFIPGGPWQPFDPIPAFNNPPPILYATTQLLNTL
;
A
#
# COMPACT_ATOMS: atom_id res chain seq x y z
N MET A 1 -12.31 -11.39 -61.88
CA MET A 1 -11.81 -11.92 -60.60
C MET A 1 -11.17 -10.77 -59.85
N SER A 2 -11.83 -10.30 -58.79
CA SER A 2 -11.33 -9.23 -57.92
C SER A 2 -11.28 -9.82 -56.51
N PHE A 3 -10.09 -9.85 -55.93
CA PHE A 3 -9.88 -10.22 -54.53
C PHE A 3 -10.20 -9.00 -53.67
N ASN A 4 -11.33 -9.02 -52.95
CA ASN A 4 -11.55 -8.09 -51.85
C ASN A 4 -10.75 -8.58 -50.64
N SER A 5 -9.70 -7.85 -50.27
CA SER A 5 -8.98 -8.07 -49.03
C SER A 5 -9.87 -7.65 -47.84
N CYS A 6 -10.05 -8.56 -46.90
CA CYS A 6 -10.71 -8.26 -45.63
C CYS A 6 -9.67 -7.62 -44.71
N ALA A 7 -9.75 -6.31 -44.51
CA ALA A 7 -8.90 -5.55 -43.59
C ALA A 7 -9.42 -5.71 -42.16
N ILE A 8 -8.99 -6.77 -41.47
CA ILE A 8 -9.15 -6.89 -40.02
C ILE A 8 -7.77 -7.16 -39.38
N PRO A 9 -6.94 -6.11 -39.17
CA PRO A 9 -5.95 -6.16 -38.09
C PRO A 9 -6.13 -5.04 -37.05
N ASN A 10 -7.03 -4.09 -37.26
CA ASN A 10 -7.10 -2.88 -36.41
C ASN A 10 -8.01 -2.97 -35.19
N CYS A 11 -8.86 -3.99 -35.07
CA CYS A 11 -9.82 -4.07 -33.96
C CYS A 11 -9.16 -4.43 -32.63
N ILE A 12 -8.12 -5.28 -32.66
CA ILE A 12 -7.43 -5.78 -31.46
C ILE A 12 -6.48 -4.72 -30.91
N PHE A 13 -5.80 -3.97 -31.79
CA PHE A 13 -4.88 -2.90 -31.38
C PHE A 13 -5.62 -1.73 -30.75
N GLN A 14 -6.76 -1.34 -31.32
CA GLN A 14 -7.63 -0.30 -30.74
C GLN A 14 -8.20 -0.76 -29.38
N ALA A 15 -8.66 -2.00 -29.26
CA ALA A 15 -9.19 -2.52 -28.00
C ALA A 15 -8.14 -2.66 -26.87
N LEU A 16 -6.85 -2.84 -27.22
CA LEU A 16 -5.75 -2.84 -26.25
C LEU A 16 -5.42 -1.42 -25.79
N LEU A 17 -5.36 -0.45 -26.71
CA LEU A 17 -5.18 0.96 -26.39
C LEU A 17 -6.36 1.51 -25.56
N ASP A 18 -7.60 1.18 -25.92
CA ASP A 18 -8.79 1.59 -25.18
C ASP A 18 -8.85 0.94 -23.78
N ARG A 19 -8.32 -0.29 -23.62
CA ARG A 19 -8.23 -0.96 -22.32
C ARG A 19 -7.14 -0.35 -21.44
N ASP A 20 -6.00 0.01 -22.02
CA ASP A 20 -4.91 0.70 -21.32
C ASP A 20 -5.31 2.13 -20.93
N GLU A 21 -6.02 2.86 -21.80
CA GLU A 21 -6.63 4.14 -21.48
C GLU A 21 -7.69 4.00 -20.39
N GLN A 22 -8.57 2.99 -20.45
CA GLN A 22 -9.57 2.76 -19.41
C GLN A 22 -8.93 2.39 -18.07
N ILE A 23 -7.84 1.61 -18.07
CA ILE A 23 -7.05 1.31 -16.86
C ILE A 23 -6.39 2.58 -16.33
N ALA A 24 -5.80 3.41 -17.21
CA ALA A 24 -5.21 4.69 -16.85
C ALA A 24 -6.26 5.66 -16.29
N TRP A 25 -7.44 5.79 -16.91
CA TRP A 25 -8.56 6.58 -16.41
C TRP A 25 -9.14 6.04 -15.09
N ASN A 26 -9.17 4.73 -14.89
CA ASN A 26 -9.57 4.12 -13.62
C ASN A 26 -8.51 4.32 -12.51
N MET A 27 -7.23 4.45 -12.87
CA MET A 27 -6.16 4.82 -11.94
C MET A 27 -6.19 6.32 -11.63
N ILE A 28 -6.34 7.18 -12.65
CA ILE A 28 -6.41 8.63 -12.52
C ILE A 28 -7.67 9.06 -11.74
N SER A 29 -8.84 8.48 -12.01
CA SER A 29 -10.06 8.78 -11.25
C SER A 29 -10.01 8.33 -9.79
N LYS A 30 -9.27 7.25 -9.48
CA LYS A 30 -9.01 6.84 -8.08
C LYS A 30 -8.02 7.75 -7.36
N LEU A 31 -7.08 8.34 -8.09
CA LEU A 31 -6.14 9.34 -7.57
C LEU A 31 -6.86 10.67 -7.28
N ASP A 32 -7.73 11.12 -8.18
CA ASP A 32 -8.44 12.41 -8.08
C ASP A 32 -9.50 12.45 -6.94
N MET A 33 -10.16 11.32 -6.65
CA MET A 33 -11.22 11.26 -5.63
C MET A 33 -10.72 11.25 -4.17
N ASN A 34 -9.46 10.92 -3.90
CA ASN A 34 -8.88 10.83 -2.55
C ASN A 34 -7.91 11.97 -2.19
N GLU A 35 -7.46 12.72 -3.19
CA GLU A 35 -6.56 13.86 -3.05
C GLU A 35 -7.01 14.93 -2.02
N PRO A 36 -8.31 15.30 -1.91
CA PRO A 36 -8.70 16.33 -0.94
C PRO A 36 -8.56 15.84 0.51
N GLU A 37 -8.80 14.57 0.80
CA GLU A 37 -8.67 14.06 2.17
C GLU A 37 -7.20 13.96 2.58
N ILE A 38 -6.33 13.42 1.72
CA ILE A 38 -4.91 13.27 2.04
C ILE A 38 -4.27 14.64 2.28
N SER A 39 -4.55 15.62 1.42
CA SER A 39 -4.05 16.99 1.59
C SER A 39 -4.54 17.63 2.89
N GLN A 40 -5.80 17.42 3.25
CA GLN A 40 -6.35 17.88 4.53
C GLN A 40 -5.65 17.21 5.72
N LEU A 41 -5.48 15.88 5.70
CA LEU A 41 -4.79 15.16 6.77
C LEU A 41 -3.35 15.65 6.93
N LEU A 42 -2.61 15.81 5.84
CA LEU A 42 -1.23 16.32 5.85
C LEU A 42 -1.14 17.75 6.42
N SER A 43 -2.09 18.63 6.08
CA SER A 43 -2.11 20.00 6.61
C SER A 43 -2.37 20.11 8.11
N LEU A 44 -2.88 19.04 8.74
CA LEU A 44 -3.13 18.98 10.19
C LEU A 44 -1.92 18.41 10.97
N LEU A 45 -0.86 18.01 10.27
CA LEU A 45 0.32 17.42 10.90
C LEU A 45 1.41 18.46 11.14
N ASP A 46 2.03 18.35 12.30
CA ASP A 46 3.26 19.05 12.65
C ASP A 46 4.38 18.00 12.88
N PRO A 47 5.48 18.05 12.10
CA PRO A 47 6.62 17.18 12.30
C PRO A 47 7.20 17.21 13.71
N LYS A 48 7.19 18.37 14.38
CA LYS A 48 7.76 18.51 15.73
C LYS A 48 6.97 17.73 16.76
N ILE A 49 5.63 17.71 16.62
CA ILE A 49 4.77 16.92 17.51
C ILE A 49 5.01 15.43 17.27
N ILE A 50 5.12 15.00 16.01
CA ILE A 50 5.41 13.60 15.67
C ILE A 50 6.74 13.16 16.28
N SER A 51 7.80 13.97 16.16
CA SER A 51 9.10 13.67 16.78
C SER A 51 8.97 13.55 18.30
N ASN A 52 8.34 14.51 18.95
CA ASN A 52 8.17 14.51 20.40
C ASN A 52 7.36 13.30 20.90
N ASP A 53 6.24 13.00 20.23
CA ASP A 53 5.39 11.86 20.58
C ASP A 53 6.17 10.53 20.49
N LEU A 54 6.95 10.34 19.42
CA LEU A 54 7.70 9.10 19.21
C LEU A 54 8.91 8.97 20.15
N GLU A 55 9.64 10.06 20.40
CA GLU A 55 10.78 10.08 21.33
C GLU A 55 10.34 9.84 22.78
N ASN A 56 9.10 10.20 23.14
CA ASN A 56 8.52 9.86 24.45
C ASN A 56 8.22 8.36 24.57
N TYR A 57 7.81 7.70 23.49
CA TYR A 57 7.61 6.25 23.48
C TYR A 57 8.91 5.45 23.46
N LEU A 58 9.98 6.02 22.88
CA LEU A 58 11.25 5.36 22.65
C LEU A 58 12.40 6.13 23.33
N PRO A 59 12.52 6.05 24.67
CA PRO A 59 13.59 6.76 25.39
C PRO A 59 14.98 6.40 24.85
N GLY A 60 15.75 7.43 24.50
CA GLY A 60 17.11 7.27 23.97
C GLY A 60 17.20 7.16 22.44
N GLN A 61 16.08 7.07 21.73
CA GLN A 61 16.03 7.18 20.28
C GLN A 61 15.64 8.59 19.86
N LYS A 62 16.14 9.04 18.70
CA LYS A 62 15.87 10.36 18.13
C LYS A 62 15.37 10.23 16.70
N VAL A 63 14.46 11.13 16.33
CA VAL A 63 13.89 11.15 14.97
C VAL A 63 14.85 11.89 14.03
N ALA A 64 15.34 11.18 13.01
CA ALA A 64 16.24 11.72 12.00
C ALA A 64 15.49 12.38 10.83
N LYS A 65 14.41 11.74 10.33
CA LYS A 65 13.64 12.26 9.19
C LYS A 65 12.19 11.80 9.22
N ILE A 66 11.27 12.72 8.94
CA ILE A 66 9.84 12.42 8.73
C ILE A 66 9.50 12.71 7.27
N HIS A 67 8.89 11.74 6.60
CA HIS A 67 8.54 11.78 5.18
C HIS A 67 7.07 12.19 5.00
N MET A 68 6.79 13.49 4.84
CA MET A 68 5.42 14.03 4.73
C MET A 68 5.00 14.44 3.31
N ASN A 69 5.93 14.59 2.38
CA ASN A 69 5.64 15.14 1.06
C ASN A 69 5.29 14.00 0.08
N SER A 70 4.14 14.14 -0.59
CA SER A 70 3.63 13.19 -1.60
C SER A 70 4.60 12.88 -2.75
N THR A 71 5.49 13.84 -3.08
CA THR A 71 6.54 13.67 -4.10
C THR A 71 7.66 12.71 -3.71
N GLU A 72 7.81 12.41 -2.42
CA GLU A 72 8.62 11.27 -2.03
C GLU A 72 7.81 10.02 -2.32
N ASN A 73 8.13 9.30 -3.42
CA ASN A 73 7.52 8.04 -3.90
C ASN A 73 7.23 6.97 -2.82
N THR A 74 7.69 7.19 -1.58
CA THR A 74 7.45 6.37 -0.39
C THR A 74 6.04 6.51 0.18
N ILE A 75 5.40 7.69 0.12
CA ILE A 75 4.04 7.87 0.67
C ILE A 75 3.00 7.22 -0.25
N LEU A 76 3.14 7.44 -1.57
CA LEU A 76 2.22 6.92 -2.60
C LEU A 76 2.31 5.39 -2.76
N SER A 77 3.46 4.77 -2.49
CA SER A 77 3.64 3.31 -2.61
C SER A 77 3.16 2.50 -1.39
N LEU A 78 2.85 3.18 -0.28
CA LEU A 78 2.36 2.56 0.97
C LEU A 78 0.87 2.84 1.19
N GLU A 79 0.14 3.20 0.13
CA GLU A 79 -1.29 3.48 0.19
C GLU A 79 -2.11 2.20 0.36
N GLY A 80 -2.31 1.80 1.62
CA GLY A 80 -3.46 0.97 1.95
C GLY A 80 -4.75 1.74 1.60
N SER A 81 -5.79 1.03 1.14
CA SER A 81 -7.08 1.67 0.83
C SER A 81 -7.63 2.47 2.01
N SER A 82 -7.35 2.03 3.25
CA SER A 82 -7.92 2.54 4.49
C SER A 82 -7.04 3.44 5.35
N ASN A 83 -5.74 3.52 5.10
CA ASN A 83 -4.83 4.29 5.94
C ASN A 83 -3.83 5.09 5.10
N LEU A 84 -3.43 6.25 5.62
CA LEU A 84 -2.27 7.00 5.18
C LEU A 84 -1.08 6.59 6.06
N LEU A 85 0.04 6.20 5.45
CA LEU A 85 1.27 5.84 6.15
C LEU A 85 2.33 6.92 5.94
N ILE A 86 2.87 7.42 7.04
CA ILE A 86 3.95 8.42 7.06
C ILE A 86 5.19 7.73 7.62
N LYS A 87 6.23 7.64 6.78
CA LYS A 87 7.50 7.02 7.16
C LYS A 87 8.30 7.95 8.07
N ILE A 88 8.89 7.38 9.11
CA ILE A 88 9.73 8.06 10.10
C ILE A 88 11.03 7.25 10.23
N ASN A 89 12.18 7.88 10.00
CA ASN A 89 13.48 7.27 10.23
C ASN A 89 14.05 7.80 11.53
N LEU A 90 14.63 6.89 12.32
CA LEU A 90 15.35 7.20 13.54
C LEU A 90 16.86 7.27 13.27
N GLU A 91 17.61 7.92 14.17
CA GLU A 91 19.06 8.09 14.05
C GLU A 91 19.83 6.76 14.11
N ASP A 92 19.28 5.73 14.77
CA ASP A 92 19.85 4.39 14.86
C ASP A 92 19.59 3.53 13.60
N GLY A 93 18.96 4.10 12.58
CA GLY A 93 18.62 3.42 11.33
C GLY A 93 17.29 2.66 11.36
N GLN A 94 16.59 2.62 12.50
CA GLN A 94 15.26 2.02 12.56
C GLN A 94 14.23 2.85 11.79
N THR A 95 13.22 2.16 11.24
CA THR A 95 12.10 2.78 10.55
C THR A 95 10.82 2.54 11.34
N TRP A 96 10.06 3.61 11.51
CA TRP A 96 8.73 3.64 12.10
C TRP A 96 7.73 4.24 11.12
N PHE A 97 6.46 3.98 11.36
CA PHE A 97 5.36 4.55 10.61
C PHE A 97 4.34 5.19 11.54
N MET A 98 3.93 6.41 11.22
CA MET A 98 2.67 6.94 11.71
C MET A 98 1.57 6.52 10.74
N ARG A 99 0.59 5.78 11.24
CA ARG A 99 -0.54 5.29 10.45
C ARG A 99 -1.79 6.07 10.82
N ILE A 100 -2.30 6.85 9.88
CA ILE A 100 -3.48 7.69 10.05
C ILE A 100 -4.66 7.04 9.33
N ARG A 101 -5.80 6.92 10.01
CA ARG A 101 -7.01 6.34 9.44
C ARG A 101 -7.67 7.33 8.47
N LYS A 102 -7.92 6.88 7.23
CA LYS A 102 -8.73 7.63 6.25
C LYS A 102 -10.21 7.41 6.52
N ARG A 103 -11.04 8.44 6.32
CA ARG A 103 -12.50 8.36 6.44
C ARG A 103 -13.16 8.03 5.10
N SER A 104 -12.52 8.36 3.97
CA SER A 104 -13.06 8.09 2.63
C SER A 104 -13.04 6.61 2.22
N ALA A 105 -12.27 5.78 2.93
CA ALA A 105 -11.94 4.42 2.52
C ALA A 105 -13.07 3.38 2.63
N GLY A 106 -14.30 3.82 2.88
CA GLY A 106 -15.44 2.93 3.07
C GLY A 106 -16.70 3.68 3.43
N ARG A 107 -17.48 3.12 4.36
CA ARG A 107 -18.71 3.76 4.86
C ARG A 107 -18.35 4.91 5.81
N PRO A 108 -19.14 5.99 5.84
CA PRO A 108 -18.93 7.10 6.77
C PRO A 108 -19.26 6.65 8.19
N TYR A 109 -18.25 6.12 8.88
CA TYR A 109 -18.37 5.76 10.30
C TYR A 109 -18.13 6.99 11.18
N PRO A 110 -18.82 7.10 12.33
CA PRO A 110 -18.47 8.09 13.34
C PRO A 110 -17.02 7.94 13.81
N ASP A 111 -16.37 9.06 14.12
CA ASP A 111 -14.97 9.07 14.57
C ASP A 111 -14.74 8.19 15.80
N GLU A 112 -15.71 8.10 16.70
CA GLU A 112 -15.62 7.27 17.92
C GLU A 112 -15.48 5.78 17.58
N VAL A 113 -16.22 5.28 16.60
CA VAL A 113 -16.13 3.88 16.14
C VAL A 113 -14.77 3.60 15.54
N LEU A 114 -14.25 4.55 14.75
CA LEU A 114 -12.91 4.44 14.16
C LEU A 114 -11.81 4.46 15.24
N ARG A 115 -11.96 5.27 16.30
CA ARG A 115 -11.04 5.29 17.43
C ARG A 115 -11.06 3.98 18.20
N MET A 116 -12.24 3.48 18.58
CA MET A 116 -12.36 2.19 19.28
C MET A 116 -11.78 1.04 18.46
N ASN A 117 -12.02 1.03 17.14
CA ASN A 117 -11.43 0.02 16.27
C ASN A 117 -9.90 0.09 16.28
N LEU A 118 -9.32 1.28 16.13
CA LEU A 118 -7.87 1.47 16.17
C LEU A 118 -7.28 1.10 17.54
N GLU A 119 -7.94 1.49 18.63
CA GLU A 119 -7.56 1.14 20.01
C GLU A 119 -7.52 -0.37 20.22
N SER A 120 -8.56 -1.08 19.77
CA SER A 120 -8.61 -2.54 19.87
C SER A 120 -7.54 -3.23 19.03
N GLU A 121 -7.22 -2.69 17.85
CA GLU A 121 -6.17 -3.20 16.97
C GLU A 121 -4.79 -3.04 17.62
N VAL A 122 -4.49 -1.84 18.14
CA VAL A 122 -3.21 -1.56 18.82
C VAL A 122 -3.07 -2.43 20.06
N ALA A 123 -4.10 -2.55 20.89
CA ALA A 123 -4.05 -3.40 22.09
C ALA A 123 -3.77 -4.88 21.74
N THR A 124 -4.36 -5.36 20.64
CA THR A 124 -4.12 -6.73 20.15
C THR A 124 -2.68 -6.89 19.66
N CYS A 125 -2.18 -5.94 18.86
CA CYS A 125 -0.79 -5.98 18.37
C CYS A 125 0.22 -5.92 19.52
N GLN A 126 -0.03 -5.09 20.55
CA GLN A 126 0.81 -5.02 21.75
C GLN A 126 0.85 -6.37 22.48
N ALA A 127 -0.31 -6.99 22.73
CA ALA A 127 -0.37 -8.30 23.37
C ALA A 127 0.37 -9.40 22.58
N LEU A 128 0.27 -9.38 21.24
CA LEU A 128 0.99 -10.32 20.37
C LEU A 128 2.50 -10.07 20.37
N PHE A 129 2.91 -8.80 20.35
CA PHE A 129 4.32 -8.41 20.41
C PHE A 129 4.95 -8.85 21.75
N ASP A 130 4.28 -8.58 22.86
CA ASP A 130 4.71 -8.99 24.20
C ASP A 130 4.76 -10.53 24.35
N GLY A 131 3.90 -11.24 23.61
CA GLY A 131 3.90 -12.69 23.48
C GLY A 131 5.03 -13.25 22.60
N GLY A 132 5.90 -12.41 22.04
CA GLY A 132 7.03 -12.82 21.20
C GLY A 132 6.67 -13.14 19.75
N VAL A 133 5.45 -12.81 19.30
CA VAL A 133 5.08 -12.95 17.89
C VAL A 133 5.75 -11.84 17.08
N ALA A 134 6.24 -12.18 15.88
CA ALA A 134 6.83 -11.23 14.94
C ALA A 134 5.75 -10.32 14.29
N VAL A 135 5.17 -9.43 15.09
CA VAL A 135 4.25 -8.36 14.67
C VAL A 135 4.90 -7.00 14.90
N PRO A 136 4.36 -5.89 14.34
CA PRO A 136 4.91 -4.58 14.61
C PRO A 136 4.72 -4.22 16.07
N GLN A 137 5.72 -3.60 16.68
CA GLN A 137 5.51 -2.90 17.94
C GLN A 137 4.62 -1.69 17.66
N THR A 138 3.56 -1.49 18.43
CA THR A 138 2.56 -0.45 18.15
C THR A 138 2.31 0.41 19.38
N PHE A 139 2.07 1.70 19.14
CA PHE A 139 1.68 2.66 20.16
C PHE A 139 0.50 3.49 19.67
N ILE A 140 -0.48 3.70 20.53
CA ILE A 140 -1.58 4.60 20.21
C ILE A 140 -1.13 6.06 20.23
N ARG A 141 -1.92 6.97 19.67
CA ARG A 141 -1.81 8.40 19.92
C ARG A 141 -1.66 8.69 21.43
N PRO A 142 -0.66 9.48 21.87
CA PRO A 142 -0.56 9.95 23.24
C PRO A 142 -1.78 10.78 23.65
N ARG A 143 -2.24 10.61 24.89
CA ARG A 143 -3.42 11.34 25.43
C ARG A 143 -3.21 12.85 25.47
N ASP A 144 -1.95 13.28 25.63
CA ASP A 144 -1.51 14.66 25.73
C ASP A 144 -0.99 15.25 24.40
N SER A 145 -1.02 14.46 23.32
CA SER A 145 -0.57 14.89 21.99
C SER A 145 -1.32 16.13 21.51
N LYS A 146 -0.55 17.09 21.02
CA LYS A 146 -1.04 18.40 20.56
C LYS A 146 -1.60 18.39 19.14
N HIS A 147 -1.55 17.24 18.45
CA HIS A 147 -2.18 17.09 17.14
C HIS A 147 -3.69 17.32 17.19
N HIS A 148 -4.26 17.71 16.05
CA HIS A 148 -5.70 17.95 15.95
C HIS A 148 -6.51 16.70 16.36
N PRO A 149 -7.59 16.81 17.16
CA PRO A 149 -8.36 15.66 17.68
C PRO A 149 -9.09 14.85 16.59
N LYS A 150 -9.26 15.42 15.39
CA LYS A 150 -9.79 14.70 14.21
C LYS A 150 -8.83 13.67 13.63
N LEU A 151 -7.53 13.77 13.93
CA LEU A 151 -6.54 12.78 13.52
C LEU A 151 -6.67 11.55 14.39
N ILE A 152 -6.98 10.42 13.75
CA ILE A 152 -7.08 9.09 14.36
C ILE A 152 -5.87 8.31 13.85
N TYR A 153 -4.87 8.09 14.71
CA TYR A 153 -3.59 7.53 14.30
C TYR A 153 -2.91 6.70 15.40
N CYS A 154 -1.97 5.88 14.97
CA CYS A 154 -1.04 5.12 15.82
C CYS A 154 0.37 5.16 15.22
N TYR A 155 1.36 4.82 16.03
CA TYR A 155 2.73 4.53 15.59
C TYR A 155 2.93 3.02 15.52
N GLN A 156 3.70 2.56 14.54
CA GLN A 156 4.06 1.15 14.40
C GLN A 156 5.50 1.02 13.89
N SER A 157 6.24 0.03 14.39
CA SER A 157 7.58 -0.28 13.88
C SER A 157 7.52 -0.91 12.49
N PHE A 158 8.59 -0.80 11.73
CA PHE A 158 8.75 -1.56 10.49
C PHE A 158 9.20 -2.99 10.78
N ILE A 159 8.55 -3.98 10.16
CA ILE A 159 9.06 -5.35 10.14
C ILE A 159 9.86 -5.54 8.86
N PRO A 160 11.15 -5.90 8.95
CA PRO A 160 11.94 -6.23 7.78
C PRO A 160 11.43 -7.52 7.14
N GLY A 161 11.25 -7.50 5.82
CA GLY A 161 10.80 -8.65 5.05
C GLY A 161 10.09 -8.22 3.77
N GLY A 162 10.06 -9.12 2.79
CA GLY A 162 9.21 -8.96 1.62
C GLY A 162 7.80 -9.49 1.89
N PRO A 163 6.76 -8.96 1.22
CA PRO A 163 5.46 -9.62 1.21
C PRO A 163 5.62 -11.03 0.64
N TRP A 164 4.81 -11.97 1.14
CA TRP A 164 4.74 -13.31 0.57
C TRP A 164 4.47 -13.22 -0.93
N GLN A 165 5.31 -13.90 -1.73
CA GLN A 165 5.13 -13.97 -3.17
C GLN A 165 4.19 -15.15 -3.46
N PRO A 166 3.19 -14.97 -4.33
CA PRO A 166 2.43 -16.12 -4.83
C PRO A 166 3.40 -17.15 -5.43
N PHE A 167 3.09 -18.43 -5.22
CA PHE A 167 3.70 -19.51 -6.00
C PHE A 167 3.63 -19.14 -7.50
N ASP A 168 4.64 -19.56 -8.27
CA ASP A 168 4.75 -19.26 -9.71
C ASP A 168 3.36 -19.22 -10.36
N PRO A 169 3.04 -18.16 -11.12
CA PRO A 169 1.71 -18.00 -11.67
C PRO A 169 1.32 -19.30 -12.35
N ILE A 170 0.26 -19.95 -11.85
CA ILE A 170 -0.38 -21.06 -12.55
C ILE A 170 -0.53 -20.54 -13.99
N PRO A 171 0.13 -21.17 -14.98
CA PRO A 171 0.02 -20.72 -16.35
C PRO A 171 -1.46 -20.55 -16.62
N ALA A 172 -1.86 -19.34 -17.03
CA ALA A 172 -3.25 -19.04 -17.32
C ALA A 172 -3.81 -20.24 -18.09
N PHE A 173 -4.96 -20.78 -17.67
CA PHE A 173 -5.56 -22.00 -18.24
C PHE A 173 -5.69 -21.95 -19.79
N ASN A 174 -5.55 -20.75 -20.36
CA ASN A 174 -5.62 -20.43 -21.79
C ASN A 174 -4.26 -20.38 -22.52
N ASN A 175 -3.13 -20.61 -21.84
CA ASN A 175 -1.81 -20.72 -22.47
C ASN A 175 -1.33 -22.16 -22.36
N PRO A 176 -1.78 -23.08 -23.25
CA PRO A 176 -1.15 -24.38 -23.34
C PRO A 176 0.35 -24.18 -23.62
N PRO A 177 1.23 -24.97 -22.99
CA PRO A 177 2.65 -24.91 -23.31
C PRO A 177 2.84 -25.11 -24.81
N PRO A 178 3.83 -24.45 -25.43
CA PRO A 178 4.13 -24.67 -26.85
C PRO A 178 4.36 -26.16 -27.05
N ILE A 179 3.55 -26.77 -27.93
CA ILE A 179 3.69 -28.17 -28.31
C ILE A 179 5.07 -28.30 -28.94
N LEU A 180 6.02 -28.85 -28.18
CA LEU A 180 7.26 -29.36 -28.72
C LEU A 180 6.88 -30.55 -29.59
N TYR A 181 6.77 -30.32 -30.90
CA TYR A 181 6.73 -31.40 -31.87
C TYR A 181 8.06 -32.17 -31.73
N ALA A 182 8.02 -33.30 -31.02
CA ALA A 182 9.07 -34.27 -31.10
C ALA A 182 9.12 -34.77 -32.55
N THR A 183 10.14 -34.34 -33.29
CA THR A 183 10.51 -34.90 -34.57
C THR A 183 10.94 -36.34 -34.35
N THR A 184 10.00 -37.27 -34.44
CA THR A 184 10.30 -38.70 -34.53
C THR A 184 10.98 -38.93 -35.87
N GLN A 185 12.31 -38.94 -35.90
CA GLN A 185 13.05 -39.55 -36.99
C GLN A 185 12.78 -41.07 -36.93
N LEU A 186 11.85 -41.51 -37.78
CA LEU A 186 11.66 -42.92 -38.09
C LEU A 186 12.90 -43.43 -38.85
N LEU A 187 13.70 -44.24 -38.16
CA LEU A 187 14.63 -45.19 -38.75
C LEU A 187 13.82 -46.19 -39.60
N ASN A 188 13.84 -46.00 -40.92
CA ASN A 188 13.51 -47.08 -41.86
C ASN A 188 14.78 -47.89 -42.12
N THR A 189 14.92 -48.99 -41.40
CA THR A 189 15.62 -50.18 -41.87
C THR A 189 14.82 -50.80 -43.01
N LEU A 190 15.42 -50.87 -44.21
CA LEU A 190 15.50 -52.03 -45.10
C LEU A 190 16.55 -51.73 -46.19
#